data_AF-A0AAV8ZK04-F1
#
_entry.id   AF-A0AAV8ZK04-F1
#
_cell.length_a   1.000
_cell.length_b   1.000
_cell.length_c   1.000
_cell.angle_alpha   90.00
_cell.angle_beta   90.00
_cell.angle_gamma   90.00
#
_symmetry.space_group_name_H-M   'P 1'
#
loop_
_entity.id
_entity.type
_entity.pdbx_description
1 polymer ?
#
loop_
_entity_poly.entity_id
_entity_poly.type
_entity_poly.pdbx_seq_one_letter_code
_entity_poly.pdbx_strand_id
1 'polypeptide(L)'
;MLLKESPVLLILDAHYSHTRNIDVIDLARANHVTIIVLPPHCTLKLQPLDKIFMGVLKTYYSEEVRVWLRLLTAFHVAELFGKV
;
A
#
# COMPACT_ATOMS: atom_id res chain seq x y z
N MET A 1 -1.71 9.14 -23.95
CA MET A 1 -1.25 8.06 -24.85
C MET A 1 0.22 7.86 -24.54
N LEU A 2 0.58 6.79 -23.83
CA LEU A 2 1.98 6.50 -23.51
C LEU A 2 2.66 6.08 -24.81
N LEU A 3 3.73 6.78 -25.19
CA LEU A 3 4.47 6.49 -26.41
C LEU A 3 5.15 5.13 -26.28
N LYS A 4 5.20 4.37 -27.39
CA LYS A 4 5.83 3.05 -27.52
C LYS A 4 7.29 3.00 -27.03
N GLU A 5 7.92 4.16 -26.86
CA GLU A 5 9.31 4.35 -26.44
C GLU A 5 9.50 4.50 -24.91
N SER A 6 8.41 4.60 -24.13
CA SER A 6 8.48 4.65 -22.67
C SER A 6 7.81 3.42 -22.06
N PRO A 7 8.56 2.31 -21.90
CA PRO A 7 8.00 1.09 -21.33
C PRO A 7 7.60 1.35 -19.87
N VAL A 8 6.32 1.14 -19.56
CA VAL A 8 5.81 1.22 -18.20
C VAL A 8 5.79 -0.17 -17.58
N LEU A 9 6.44 -0.31 -16.43
CA LEU A 9 6.41 -1.51 -15.61
C LEU A 9 5.51 -1.28 -14.39
N LEU A 10 4.46 -2.09 -14.28
CA LEU A 10 3.59 -2.15 -13.11
C LEU A 10 3.98 -3.35 -12.24
N ILE A 11 4.33 -3.09 -10.98
CA ILE A 11 4.68 -4.12 -10.00
C ILE A 11 3.49 -4.30 -9.05
N LEU A 12 2.88 -5.48 -9.06
CA LEU A 12 1.75 -5.84 -8.21
C LEU A 12 2.17 -6.86 -7.16
N ASP A 13 1.50 -6.85 -6.01
CA ASP A 13 1.55 -7.99 -5.12
C ASP A 13 0.65 -9.13 -5.66
N ALA A 14 0.92 -10.37 -5.25
CA ALA A 14 0.11 -11.52 -5.65
C ALA A 14 -1.25 -11.60 -4.92
N HIS A 15 -1.84 -10.47 -4.51
CA HIS A 15 -3.15 -10.50 -3.89
C HIS A 15 -4.21 -10.98 -4.89
N TYR A 16 -5.18 -11.74 -4.38
CA TYR A 16 -6.19 -12.43 -5.20
C TYR A 16 -6.98 -11.48 -6.12
N SER A 17 -7.29 -10.28 -5.64
CA SER A 17 -8.00 -9.25 -6.40
C SER A 17 -7.23 -8.73 -7.62
N HIS A 18 -5.90 -8.72 -7.56
CA HIS A 18 -5.04 -8.22 -8.64
C HIS A 18 -4.68 -9.30 -9.65
N THR A 19 -4.71 -10.57 -9.25
CA THR A 19 -4.24 -11.70 -10.07
C THR A 19 -5.34 -12.39 -10.86
N ARG A 20 -6.62 -12.19 -10.52
CA ARG A 20 -7.78 -12.83 -11.19
C ARG A 20 -8.69 -11.85 -11.93
N ASN A 21 -8.13 -10.77 -12.47
CA ASN A 21 -8.88 -9.80 -13.25
C ASN A 21 -8.36 -9.76 -14.69
N ILE A 22 -9.13 -10.33 -15.62
CA ILE A 22 -8.75 -10.38 -17.05
C ILE A 22 -8.82 -8.99 -17.70
N ASP A 23 -9.77 -8.15 -17.28
CA ASP A 23 -9.95 -6.80 -17.81
C ASP A 23 -8.71 -5.93 -17.56
N VAL A 24 -8.07 -6.10 -16.40
CA VAL A 24 -6.80 -5.43 -16.07
C VAL A 24 -5.67 -5.87 -17.01
N ILE A 25 -5.60 -7.15 -17.35
CA ILE A 25 -4.58 -7.69 -18.24
C ILE A 25 -4.78 -7.14 -19.66
N ASP A 26 -6.03 -7.12 -20.14
CA ASP A 26 -6.35 -6.64 -21.48
C ASP A 26 -6.14 -5.12 -21.60
N LEU A 27 -6.49 -4.36 -20.55
CA LEU A 27 -6.18 -2.94 -20.47
C LEU A 27 -4.68 -2.67 -20.48
N ALA A 28 -3.89 -3.45 -19.75
CA ALA A 28 -2.43 -3.31 -19.71
C ALA A 28 -1.81 -3.59 -21.08
N ARG A 29 -2.26 -4.64 -21.79
CA ARG A 29 -1.84 -4.93 -23.17
C ARG A 29 -2.18 -3.79 -24.13
N ALA A 30 -3.40 -3.27 -24.06
CA ALA A 30 -3.86 -2.16 -24.91
C ALA A 30 -3.06 -0.86 -24.68
N ASN A 31 -2.52 -0.67 -23.47
CA ASN A 31 -1.74 0.51 -23.10
C ASN A 31 -0.22 0.28 -23.06
N HIS A 32 0.27 -0.86 -23.56
CA HIS A 32 1.70 -1.21 -23.56
C HIS A 32 2.35 -1.20 -22.15
N VAL A 33 1.59 -1.58 -21.13
CA VAL A 33 2.06 -1.73 -19.74
C VAL A 33 2.46 -3.18 -19.50
N THR A 34 3.70 -3.39 -19.03
CA THR A 34 4.15 -4.70 -18.57
C THR A 34 3.80 -4.87 -17.10
N ILE A 35 3.18 -5.99 -16.74
CA ILE A 35 2.85 -6.30 -15.34
C ILE A 35 3.79 -7.40 -14.83
N ILE A 36 4.41 -7.16 -13.68
CA ILE A 36 5.11 -8.18 -12.90
C ILE A 36 4.37 -8.38 -11.58
N VAL A 37 4.08 -9.63 -11.25
CA VAL A 37 3.48 -10.02 -9.97
C VAL A 37 4.56 -10.60 -9.08
N LEU A 38 4.73 -10.02 -7.90
CA LEU A 38 5.66 -10.52 -6.89
C LEU A 38 5.08 -11.78 -6.22
N PRO A 39 5.90 -12.79 -5.87
CA PRO A 39 5.43 -13.95 -5.14
C PRO A 39 4.69 -13.57 -3.84
N PRO A 40 3.68 -14.35 -3.43
CA PRO A 40 2.97 -14.09 -2.19
C PRO A 40 3.94 -14.04 -1.00
N HIS A 41 3.60 -13.22 -0.01
CA HIS A 41 4.41 -13.00 1.20
C HIS A 41 5.83 -12.46 0.97
N CYS A 42 6.16 -12.01 -0.25
CA CYS A 42 7.43 -11.36 -0.56
C CYS A 42 7.31 -9.84 -0.71
N THR A 43 6.10 -9.28 -0.63
CA THR A 43 5.82 -7.85 -0.84
C THR A 43 6.65 -6.96 0.08
N LEU A 44 6.75 -7.30 1.37
CA LEU A 44 7.54 -6.57 2.36
C LEU A 44 9.05 -6.48 2.01
N LYS A 45 9.57 -7.43 1.22
CA LYS A 45 10.99 -7.48 0.83
C LYS A 45 11.24 -6.91 -0.55
N LEU A 46 10.35 -7.20 -1.50
CA LEU A 46 10.54 -6.95 -2.92
C LEU A 46 9.77 -5.74 -3.44
N GLN A 47 8.69 -5.33 -2.77
CA GLN A 47 7.89 -4.18 -3.23
C GLN A 47 8.48 -2.88 -2.64
N PRO A 48 8.97 -1.96 -3.50
CA PRO A 48 9.59 -0.73 -3.02
C PRO A 48 8.60 0.17 -2.26
N LEU A 49 7.33 0.18 -2.70
CA LEU A 49 6.27 0.95 -2.05
C LEU A 49 6.10 0.57 -0.59
N ASP A 50 5.94 -0.72 -0.31
CA ASP A 50 5.74 -1.24 1.05
C ASP A 50 6.98 -1.03 1.93
N LYS A 51 8.15 -1.34 1.40
CA LYS A 51 9.39 -1.31 2.19
C LYS A 51 9.87 0.10 2.48
N ILE A 52 9.84 0.97 1.48
CA ILE A 52 10.47 2.30 1.57
C ILE A 52 9.44 3.30 2.04
N PHE A 53 8.43 3.56 1.22
CA PHE A 53 7.48 4.64 1.49
C PHE A 53 6.54 4.29 2.65
N MET A 54 5.84 3.16 2.56
CA MET A 54 4.86 2.76 3.59
C MET A 54 5.55 2.39 4.90
N GLY A 55 6.73 1.76 4.86
CA GLY A 55 7.53 1.47 6.05
C GLY A 55 7.91 2.72 6.84
N VAL A 56 8.42 3.75 6.15
CA VAL A 56 8.75 5.04 6.76
C VAL A 56 7.50 5.76 7.25
N LEU A 57 6.45 5.83 6.44
CA LEU A 57 5.17 6.44 6.81
C LEU A 57 4.59 5.80 8.09
N LYS A 58 4.55 4.47 8.14
CA LYS A 58 4.06 3.73 9.31
C LYS A 58 4.87 4.04 10.57
N THR A 59 6.19 4.21 10.43
CA THR A 59 7.07 4.53 11.54
C THR A 59 6.73 5.91 12.12
N TYR A 60 6.75 6.95 11.29
CA TYR A 60 6.43 8.31 11.75
C TYR A 60 5.00 8.43 12.26
N TYR A 61 4.04 7.85 11.55
CA TYR A 61 2.66 7.81 12.00
C TYR A 61 2.51 7.16 13.38
N SER A 62 3.21 6.05 13.62
CA SER A 62 3.19 5.37 14.92
C SER A 62 3.79 6.22 16.03
N GLU A 63 4.84 6.99 15.75
CA GLU A 63 5.44 7.90 16.72
C GLU A 63 4.50 9.06 17.07
N GLU A 64 3.85 9.69 16.08
CA GLU A 64 2.85 10.73 16.34
C GLU A 64 1.67 10.20 17.15
N VAL A 65 1.19 8.99 16.83
CA VAL A 65 0.14 8.32 17.62
C VAL A 65 0.62 8.06 19.06
N ARG A 66 1.87 7.62 19.27
CA ARG A 66 2.43 7.42 20.62
C ARG A 66 2.52 8.73 21.40
N VAL A 67 2.94 9.82 20.76
CA VAL A 67 3.02 11.14 21.40
C VAL A 67 1.63 11.58 21.83
N TRP A 68 0.65 11.48 20.93
CA TRP A 68 -0.74 11.80 21.24
C TRP A 68 -1.30 10.95 22.38
N LEU A 69 -1.07 9.63 22.36
CA LEU A 69 -1.50 8.72 23.42
C LEU A 69 -0.90 9.04 24.79
N ARG A 70 0.32 9.57 24.88
CA ARG A 70 0.93 9.98 26.16
C ARG A 70 0.25 11.19 26.80
N LEU A 71 -0.40 12.02 25.99
CA LEU A 71 -1.14 13.20 26.46
C LEU A 71 -2.57 12.84 26.89
N LEU A 72 -3.02 11.63 26.58
CA LEU A 72 -4.35 11.16 26.92
C LEU A 72 -4.37 10.50 28.30
N THR A 73 -5.39 10.84 29.08
CA THR A 73 -5.75 10.09 30.27
C THR A 73 -6.78 9.02 29.91
N ALA A 74 -7.00 8.06 30.81
CA ALA A 74 -8.07 7.09 30.64
C ALA A 74 -9.46 7.75 30.44
N PHE A 75 -9.67 8.95 30.98
CA PHE A 75 -10.90 9.73 30.79
C PHE A 75 -11.06 10.23 29.35
N HIS A 76 -10.00 10.79 28.74
CA HIS A 76 -10.05 11.21 27.34
C HIS A 76 -10.29 10.03 26.39
N VAL A 77 -9.74 8.86 26.70
CA VAL A 77 -10.01 7.64 25.93
C VAL A 77 -11.46 7.20 26.12
N ALA A 78 -12.00 7.22 27.33
CA ALA A 78 -13.40 6.87 27.61
C ALA A 78 -14.40 7.80 26.91
N GLU A 79 -14.09 9.09 26.81
CA GLU A 79 -14.88 10.09 26.06
C GLU A 79 -14.87 9.78 24.55
N LEU A 80 -13.70 9.45 23.99
CA LEU A 80 -13.53 9.09 22.57
C LEU A 80 -14.34 7.85 22.16
N PHE A 81 -14.48 6.88 23.05
CA PHE A 81 -15.24 5.66 22.81
C PHE A 81 -16.70 5.74 23.31
N GLY A 82 -17.14 6.90 23.80
CA GLY A 82 -18.54 7.22 24.04
C GLY A 82 -19.19 6.53 25.24
N LYS A 83 -18.51 6.45 26.39
CA LYS A 83 -19.15 6.17 27.69
C LYS A 83 -18.47 6.87 28.87
N VAL A 84 -18.63 8.19 28.98
CA VAL A 84 -19.22 8.94 30.12
C VAL A 84 -19.61 10.32 29.58
#